data_AF-A0A8J7MZ38-F1
#
_entry.id   AF-A0A8J7MZ38-F1
#
_cell.length_a   1.000
_cell.length_b   1.000
_cell.length_c   1.000
_cell.angle_alpha   90.00
_cell.angle_beta   90.00
_cell.angle_gamma   90.00
#
_symmetry.space_group_name_H-M   'P 1'
#
loop_
_entity.id
_entity.type
_entity.pdbx_description
1 polymer ?
#
loop_
_entity_poly.entity_id
_entity_poly.type
_entity_poly.pdbx_seq_one_letter_code
_entity_poly.pdbx_strand_id
1 'polypeptide(L)'
;MNRGLLALLALAALAGFVASLMLGPVAINPGAALGALFGEGPEALRLIVVEIRLPRAILALAIGAALGIAGAALQGYLRNPLAEPGVVGVSAAGALGAVVV
;
A
#
# COMPACT_ATOMS: atom_id res chain seq x y z
N MET A 1 -11.38 -19.01 11.95
CA MET A 1 -10.94 -18.09 10.87
C MET A 1 -11.81 -18.34 9.64
N ASN A 2 -12.73 -17.42 9.33
CA ASN A 2 -13.67 -17.61 8.23
C ASN A 2 -12.94 -17.45 6.90
N ARG A 3 -12.69 -18.56 6.20
CA ARG A 3 -11.97 -18.56 4.90
C ARG A 3 -12.59 -17.57 3.90
N GLY A 4 -13.91 -17.40 3.93
CA GLY A 4 -14.61 -16.41 3.12
C GLY A 4 -14.25 -14.96 3.43
N LEU A 5 -14.03 -14.61 4.71
CA LEU A 5 -13.62 -13.25 5.08
C LEU A 5 -12.19 -12.96 4.59
N LEU A 6 -11.27 -13.91 4.73
CA LEU A 6 -9.91 -13.76 4.22
C LEU A 6 -9.89 -13.57 2.70
N ALA A 7 -10.67 -14.37 1.97
CA ALA A 7 -10.82 -14.23 0.53
C ALA A 7 -11.38 -12.85 0.15
N LEU A 8 -12.39 -12.37 0.87
CA LEU A 8 -12.98 -11.04 0.66
C LEU A 8 -11.97 -9.92 0.89
N LEU A 9 -11.20 -9.97 1.99
CA LEU A 9 -10.18 -8.96 2.30
C LEU A 9 -9.03 -8.98 1.27
N ALA A 10 -8.59 -10.16 0.84
CA ALA A 10 -7.59 -10.30 -0.20
C ALA A 10 -8.07 -9.73 -1.53
N LEU A 11 -9.34 -9.99 -1.89
CA LEU A 11 -9.95 -9.45 -3.10
C LEU A 11 -10.12 -7.93 -3.02
N ALA A 12 -10.50 -7.39 -1.85
CA ALA A 12 -10.57 -5.96 -1.62
C ALA A 12 -9.19 -5.29 -1.72
N ALA A 13 -8.14 -5.90 -1.17
CA ALA A 13 -6.77 -5.40 -1.30
C ALA A 13 -6.29 -5.40 -2.76
N LEU A 14 -6.58 -6.47 -3.51
CA LEU A 14 -6.28 -6.56 -4.93
C LEU A 14 -7.04 -5.50 -5.75
N ALA A 15 -8.34 -5.32 -5.47
CA ALA A 15 -9.14 -4.28 -6.11
C ALA A 15 -8.58 -2.88 -5.83
N GLY A 16 -8.19 -2.59 -4.58
CA GLY A 16 -7.55 -1.34 -4.20
C GLY A 16 -6.21 -1.11 -4.90
N PHE A 17 -5.40 -2.15 -5.07
CA PHE A 17 -4.15 -2.10 -5.83
C PHE A 17 -4.39 -1.73 -7.30
N VAL A 18 -5.31 -2.44 -7.98
CA VAL A 18 -5.67 -2.16 -9.38
C VAL A 18 -6.25 -0.75 -9.51
N ALA A 19 -7.13 -0.34 -8.59
CA ALA A 19 -7.69 1.01 -8.58
C ALA A 19 -6.60 2.08 -8.41
N SER A 20 -5.59 1.84 -7.58
CA SER A 20 -4.46 2.76 -7.37
C SER A 20 -3.59 2.97 -8.62
N LEU A 21 -3.54 1.98 -9.53
CA LEU A 21 -2.86 2.11 -10.81
C LEU A 21 -3.67 2.94 -11.82
N MET A 22 -5.00 2.84 -11.76
CA MET A 22 -5.90 3.53 -12.70
C MET A 22 -6.22 4.96 -12.27
N LEU A 23 -6.39 5.19 -10.97
CA LEU A 23 -6.76 6.49 -10.40
C LEU A 23 -5.52 7.34 -10.15
N GLY A 24 -5.54 8.57 -10.67
CA GLY A 24 -4.51 9.55 -10.40
C GLY A 24 -4.87 10.92 -10.96
N PRO A 25 -4.05 11.95 -10.69
CA PRO A 25 -4.30 13.32 -11.13
C PRO A 25 -4.38 13.46 -12.65
N VAL A 26 -3.62 12.63 -13.37
CA VAL A 26 -3.67 12.51 -14.82
C VAL A 26 -4.70 11.42 -15.16
N ALA A 27 -5.75 11.81 -15.89
CA ALA A 27 -6.73 10.87 -16.43
C ALA A 27 -6.07 9.99 -17.49
N ILE A 28 -5.97 8.68 -17.22
CA ILE A 28 -5.42 7.68 -18.13
C ILE A 28 -6.49 6.62 -18.36
N ASN A 29 -6.71 6.23 -19.61
CA ASN A 29 -7.64 5.15 -19.93
C ASN A 29 -7.14 3.82 -19.28
N PRO A 30 -8.01 3.05 -18.60
CA PRO A 30 -7.66 1.75 -18.03
C PRO A 30 -6.88 0.81 -18.96
N GLY A 31 -7.26 0.73 -20.24
CA GLY A 31 -6.56 -0.10 -21.22
C GLY A 31 -5.15 0.40 -21.52
N ALA A 32 -4.97 1.72 -21.61
CA ALA A 32 -3.65 2.32 -21.83
C ALA A 32 -2.75 2.16 -20.59
N ALA A 33 -3.31 2.23 -19.38
CA ALA A 33 -2.55 1.98 -18.15
C ALA A 33 -2.07 0.52 -18.07
N LEU A 34 -2.88 -0.45 -18.50
CA LEU A 34 -2.47 -1.85 -18.59
C LEU A 34 -1.40 -2.05 -19.66
N GLY A 35 -1.58 -1.47 -20.85
CA GLY A 35 -0.57 -1.53 -21.92
C GLY A 35 0.78 -0.96 -21.46
N ALA A 36 0.77 0.12 -20.67
CA ALA A 36 1.98 0.72 -20.11
C ALA A 36 2.81 -0.24 -19.26
N LEU A 37 2.15 -1.12 -18.50
CA LEU A 37 2.82 -2.13 -17.67
C LEU A 37 3.54 -3.18 -18.52
N PHE A 38 3.05 -3.42 -19.75
CA PHE A 38 3.68 -4.30 -20.73
C PHE A 38 4.63 -3.57 -21.68
N GLY A 39 4.89 -2.28 -21.46
CA GLY A 39 5.81 -1.47 -22.26
C GLY A 39 5.18 -0.78 -23.47
N GLU A 40 3.85 -0.81 -23.60
CA GLU A 40 3.14 -0.16 -24.68
C GLU A 40 2.83 1.32 -24.38
N GLY A 41 2.63 2.11 -25.43
CA GLY A 41 2.21 3.51 -25.34
C GLY A 41 3.35 4.52 -25.15
N PRO A 42 3.00 5.81 -25.01
CA PRO A 42 3.97 6.91 -24.93
C PRO A 42 4.89 6.80 -23.71
N GLU A 43 6.14 7.25 -23.85
CA GLU A 43 7.14 7.23 -22.78
C GLU A 43 6.67 7.94 -21.50
N ALA A 44 6.03 9.11 -21.63
CA ALA A 44 5.47 9.84 -20.49
C ALA A 44 4.40 9.03 -19.73
N LEU A 45 3.57 8.26 -20.45
CA LEU A 45 2.54 7.41 -19.84
C LEU A 45 3.18 6.24 -19.09
N ARG A 46 4.20 5.62 -19.69
CA ARG A 46 4.98 4.55 -19.04
C ARG A 46 5.68 5.05 -17.78
N LEU A 47 6.32 6.22 -17.81
CA LEU A 47 6.96 6.82 -16.63
C LEU A 47 5.94 7.02 -15.50
N ILE A 48 4.77 7.58 -15.80
CA ILE A 48 3.70 7.76 -14.79
C ILE A 48 3.24 6.42 -14.21
N VAL A 49 2.97 5.41 -15.04
CA VAL A 49 2.40 4.15 -14.56
C VAL A 49 3.46 3.29 -13.86
N VAL A 50 4.63 3.11 -14.48
CA VAL A 50 5.67 2.15 -14.06
C VAL A 50 6.60 2.75 -13.01
N GLU A 51 6.97 4.02 -13.11
CA GLU A 51 7.95 4.64 -12.20
C GLU A 51 7.29 5.40 -11.04
N ILE A 52 6.02 5.82 -11.18
CA ILE A 52 5.33 6.59 -10.14
C ILE A 52 4.21 5.78 -9.48
N ARG A 53 3.22 5.30 -10.26
CA ARG A 53 2.02 4.66 -9.69
C ARG A 53 2.31 3.26 -9.15
N LEU A 54 3.03 2.44 -9.91
CA LEU A 54 3.33 1.07 -9.53
C LEU A 54 4.16 0.98 -8.24
N PRO A 55 5.28 1.71 -8.06
CA PRO A 55 6.07 1.64 -6.84
C PRO A 55 5.27 2.15 -5.64
N ARG A 56 4.47 3.20 -5.81
CA ARG A 56 3.56 3.72 -4.77
C ARG A 56 2.51 2.69 -4.36
N ALA A 57 1.90 1.98 -5.30
CA ALA A 57 0.89 0.95 -5.01
C ALA A 57 1.50 -0.26 -4.29
N ILE A 58 2.69 -0.69 -4.70
CA ILE A 58 3.45 -1.75 -4.01
C ILE A 58 3.79 -1.32 -2.58
N LEU A 59 4.29 -0.09 -2.41
CA LEU A 59 4.65 0.46 -1.10
C LEU A 59 3.43 0.55 -0.18
N ALA A 60 2.27 0.98 -0.70
CA ALA A 60 1.03 1.05 0.07
C ALA A 60 0.60 -0.33 0.62
N LEU A 61 0.70 -1.39 -0.21
CA LEU A 61 0.41 -2.76 0.24
C LEU A 61 1.43 -3.24 1.28
N ALA A 62 2.73 -3.00 1.04
CA ALA A 62 3.79 -3.43 1.94
C ALA A 62 3.69 -2.74 3.31
N ILE A 63 3.50 -1.43 3.34
CA ILE A 63 3.31 -0.66 4.58
C ILE A 63 2.04 -1.09 5.29
N GLY A 64 0.91 -1.24 4.58
CA GLY A 64 -0.34 -1.70 5.18
C GLY A 64 -0.22 -3.08 5.83
N ALA A 65 0.46 -4.03 5.16
CA ALA A 65 0.73 -5.35 5.71
C ALA A 65 1.65 -5.29 6.96
N ALA A 66 2.72 -4.49 6.90
CA ALA A 66 3.65 -4.32 8.02
C ALA A 66 2.96 -3.72 9.25
N LEU A 67 2.15 -2.67 9.07
CA LEU A 67 1.36 -2.04 10.14
C LEU A 67 0.30 -3.00 10.70
N GLY A 68 -0.38 -3.76 9.85
CA GLY A 68 -1.37 -4.76 10.28
C GLY A 68 -0.76 -5.87 11.13
N ILE A 69 0.40 -6.40 10.71
CA ILE A 69 1.13 -7.44 11.47
C ILE A 69 1.66 -6.87 12.78
N ALA A 70 2.28 -5.69 12.76
CA ALA A 70 2.83 -5.05 13.96
C ALA A 70 1.72 -4.74 15.00
N GLY A 71 0.57 -4.24 14.53
CA GLY A 71 -0.61 -4.01 15.37
C GLY A 71 -1.13 -5.30 16.00
N ALA A 72 -1.37 -6.34 15.19
CA ALA A 72 -1.84 -7.64 15.71
C ALA A 72 -0.86 -8.26 16.73
N ALA A 73 0.45 -8.16 16.48
CA ALA A 73 1.48 -8.65 17.39
C ALA A 73 1.46 -7.90 18.73
N LEU A 74 1.37 -6.56 18.70
CA LEU A 74 1.32 -5.75 19.92
C LEU A 74 0.03 -5.92 20.70
N GLN A 75 -1.11 -6.03 20.01
CA GLN A 75 -2.40 -6.33 20.65
C GLN A 75 -2.35 -7.68 21.39
N GLY A 76 -1.72 -8.70 20.80
CA GLY A 76 -1.49 -9.99 21.44
C GLY A 76 -0.52 -9.92 22.63
N TYR A 77 0.59 -9.20 22.46
CA TYR A 77 1.63 -9.07 23.50
C TYR A 77 1.13 -8.31 24.73
N LEU A 78 0.49 -7.15 24.52
CA LEU A 78 -0.04 -6.30 25.59
C LEU A 78 -1.40 -6.76 26.11
N ARG A 79 -2.03 -7.74 25.43
CA ARG A 79 -3.41 -8.19 25.69
C ARG A 79 -4.39 -7.02 25.75
N ASN A 80 -4.15 -6.01 24.91
CA ASN A 80 -4.94 -4.80 24.83
C ASN A 80 -5.38 -4.61 23.37
N PRO A 81 -6.68 -4.77 23.05
CA PRO A 81 -7.17 -4.65 21.69
C PRO A 81 -7.02 -3.24 21.10
N LEU A 82 -6.74 -2.23 21.92
CA LEU A 82 -6.49 -0.85 21.50
C LEU A 82 -5.00 -0.54 21.29
N ALA A 83 -4.10 -1.50 21.53
CA ALA A 83 -2.68 -1.29 21.30
C ALA A 83 -2.36 -1.14 19.81
N GLU A 84 -1.46 -0.23 19.50
CA GLU A 84 -0.92 -0.03 18.16
C GLU A 84 0.60 0.25 18.22
N PRO A 85 1.33 0.09 17.11
CA PRO A 85 2.79 0.29 17.06
C PRO A 85 3.27 1.67 17.53
N GLY A 86 2.44 2.70 17.40
CA GLY A 86 2.76 4.07 17.83
C GLY A 86 2.99 4.21 19.34
N VAL A 87 2.39 3.35 20.17
CA VAL A 87 2.46 3.46 21.65
C VAL A 87 3.89 3.28 22.18
N VAL A 88 4.75 2.56 21.47
CA VAL A 88 6.15 2.31 21.86
C VAL A 88 7.10 3.42 21.34
N GLY A 89 6.56 4.48 20.74
CA GLY A 89 7.35 5.63 20.27
C GLY A 89 8.05 5.43 18.92
N VAL A 90 7.77 4.34 18.20
CA VAL A 90 8.39 4.02 16.90
C VAL A 90 8.13 5.13 15.86
N SER A 91 6.91 5.70 15.84
CA SER A 91 6.57 6.81 14.94
C SER A 91 7.34 8.10 15.26
N ALA A 92 7.55 8.41 16.55
CA ALA A 92 8.32 9.57 16.98
C ALA A 92 9.80 9.40 16.64
N ALA A 93 10.36 8.20 16.83
CA ALA A 93 11.72 7.87 16.42
C ALA A 93 11.91 7.98 14.90
N GLY A 94 10.94 7.49 14.11
CA GLY A 94 10.96 7.63 12.66
C GLY A 94 10.92 9.08 12.21
N ALA A 95 10.06 9.90 12.82
CA ALA A 95 9.97 11.33 12.54
C ALA A 95 11.27 12.08 12.90
N LEU A 96 11.86 11.77 14.07
CA LEU A 96 13.15 12.32 14.46
C LEU A 96 14.25 11.95 13.46
N GLY A 97 14.32 10.68 13.06
CA GLY A 97 15.28 10.22 12.05
C GLY A 97 15.13 10.94 10.71
N ALA A 98 13.90 11.21 10.28
CA ALA A 98 13.63 11.96 9.04
C ALA A 98 14.02 13.45 9.13
N VAL A 99 14.07 14.05 10.32
CA VAL A 99 14.50 15.45 10.51
C VAL A 99 16.03 15.57 10.62
N VAL A 100 16.70 14.52 11.10
CA VAL A 100 18.15 14.50 11.29
C VAL A 100 18.91 14.36 9.96
N VAL A 101 18.31 13.70 8.96
CA VAL A 101 18.89 13.48 7.62
C VAL A 101 18.43 14.58 6.66
#